data_AF-A0A7Y2YQP7-F1
#
_entry.id   AF-A0A7Y2YQP7-F1
#
_cell.length_a   1.000
_cell.length_b   1.000
_cell.length_c   1.000
_cell.angle_alpha   90.00
_cell.angle_beta   90.00
_cell.angle_gamma   90.00
#
_symmetry.space_group_name_H-M   'P 1'
#
loop_
_entity.id
_entity.type
_entity.pdbx_description
1 polymer ?
#
loop_
_entity_poly.entity_id
_entity_poly.type
_entity_poly.pdbx_seq_one_letter_code
_entity_poly.pdbx_strand_id
1 'polypeptide(L)'
;MRNYILSCLLISITLSCSPPPKLIKLSGPVFGTGYNIRYYDKDNTNYQVQFDSLFKVINQSMSTYIPDSDISRINRNETITVDNHFKTVFKASQLIYEETNGAFDPTIGSVVNAWDFGPEGKIEQLDSLKIKSLMTTVGFNKVML
;
A
#
# COMPACT_ATOMS: atom_id res chain seq x y z
N MET A 1 40.29 -44.72 -23.85
CA MET A 1 39.70 -43.42 -24.25
C MET A 1 38.17 -43.42 -24.17
N ARG A 2 37.45 -44.38 -24.77
CA ARG A 2 35.97 -44.48 -24.73
C ARG A 2 35.37 -44.51 -23.31
N ASN A 3 36.00 -45.22 -22.37
CA ASN A 3 35.51 -45.31 -20.98
C ASN A 3 35.71 -44.02 -20.17
N TYR A 4 36.74 -43.21 -20.47
CA TYR A 4 36.95 -41.91 -19.84
C TYR A 4 35.97 -40.86 -20.34
N ILE A 5 35.60 -40.91 -21.63
CA ILE A 5 34.55 -40.05 -22.21
C ILE A 5 33.19 -40.36 -21.58
N LEU A 6 32.85 -41.64 -21.40
CA LEU A 6 31.62 -42.07 -20.70
C LEU A 6 31.62 -41.63 -19.22
N SER A 7 32.76 -41.74 -18.52
CA SER A 7 32.89 -41.25 -17.14
C SER A 7 32.79 -39.73 -17.02
N CYS A 8 33.41 -38.97 -17.93
CA CYS A 8 33.29 -37.50 -17.96
C CYS A 8 31.86 -37.06 -18.28
N LEU A 9 31.17 -37.74 -19.20
CA LEU A 9 29.78 -37.45 -19.54
C LEU A 9 28.84 -37.73 -18.35
N LEU A 10 29.09 -38.81 -17.60
CA LEU A 10 28.31 -39.15 -16.41
C LEU A 10 28.53 -38.13 -15.26
N ILE A 11 29.76 -37.64 -15.08
CA ILE A 11 30.09 -36.60 -14.10
C ILE A 11 29.44 -35.24 -14.48
N SER A 12 29.45 -34.87 -15.76
CA SER A 12 28.77 -33.64 -16.24
C SER A 12 27.26 -33.67 -16.03
N ILE A 13 26.62 -34.84 -16.12
CA ILE A 13 25.17 -34.98 -15.88
C ILE A 13 24.84 -34.76 -14.39
N THR A 14 25.73 -35.13 -13.46
CA THR A 14 25.50 -34.94 -12.02
C THR A 14 25.69 -33.50 -11.52
N LEU A 15 26.41 -32.65 -12.26
CA LEU A 15 26.65 -31.26 -11.90
C LEU A 15 25.56 -30.28 -12.37
N SER A 16 24.59 -30.75 -13.18
CA SER A 16 23.51 -29.89 -13.72
C SER A 16 22.26 -29.82 -12.82
N CYS A 17 22.29 -30.40 -11.62
CA CYS A 17 21.14 -30.38 -10.72
C CYS A 17 21.11 -29.07 -9.91
N SER A 18 20.35 -28.08 -10.41
CA SER A 18 20.04 -26.89 -9.61
C SER A 18 19.00 -27.26 -8.54
N PRO A 19 19.18 -26.87 -7.26
CA PRO A 19 18.17 -27.14 -6.25
C PRO A 19 16.82 -26.51 -6.63
N PRO A 20 15.70 -27.18 -6.32
CA PRO A 20 14.38 -26.62 -6.61
C PRO A 20 14.16 -25.33 -5.80
N PRO A 21 13.41 -24.35 -6.33
CA PRO A 21 13.03 -23.16 -5.59
C PRO A 21 12.37 -23.51 -4.25
N LYS A 22 12.76 -22.83 -3.18
CA LYS A 22 12.18 -22.98 -1.85
C LYS A 22 11.05 -21.99 -1.64
N LEU A 23 9.99 -22.43 -0.98
CA LEU A 23 8.90 -21.56 -0.56
C LEU A 23 9.34 -20.71 0.64
N ILE A 24 9.38 -19.40 0.45
CA ILE A 24 9.64 -18.40 1.49
C ILE A 24 8.30 -17.80 1.91
N LYS A 25 8.15 -17.59 3.22
CA LYS A 25 6.96 -16.99 3.82
C LYS A 25 7.40 -15.81 4.69
N LEU A 26 6.87 -14.63 4.40
CA LEU A 26 7.09 -13.41 5.16
C LEU A 26 5.75 -12.91 5.69
N SER A 27 5.74 -12.40 6.91
CA SER A 27 4.55 -11.86 7.54
C SER A 27 4.93 -10.87 8.62
N GLY A 28 4.12 -9.84 8.80
CA GLY A 28 4.34 -8.85 9.84
C GLY A 28 3.22 -7.80 9.88
N PRO A 29 3.26 -6.89 10.85
CA PRO A 29 2.30 -5.81 10.95
C PRO A 29 2.56 -4.73 9.89
N VAL A 30 1.51 -4.18 9.30
CA VAL A 30 1.56 -3.02 8.38
C VAL A 30 0.18 -2.36 8.28
N PHE A 31 0.12 -1.03 8.16
CA PHE A 31 -1.12 -0.26 7.94
C PHE A 31 -2.25 -0.54 8.95
N GLY A 32 -1.91 -0.74 10.24
CA GLY A 32 -2.89 -1.07 11.28
C GLY A 32 -3.44 -2.51 11.23
N THR A 33 -2.88 -3.35 10.35
CA THR A 33 -3.21 -4.77 10.20
C THR A 33 -1.92 -5.58 10.01
N GLY A 34 -1.95 -6.74 9.33
CA GLY A 34 -0.76 -7.51 8.95
C GLY A 34 -0.78 -7.98 7.50
N TYR A 35 0.40 -8.25 6.95
CA TYR A 35 0.58 -8.82 5.62
C TYR A 35 1.04 -10.27 5.67
N ASN A 36 0.81 -11.01 4.58
CA ASN A 36 1.31 -12.36 4.36
C ASN A 36 1.79 -12.49 2.91
N ILE A 37 3.09 -12.68 2.70
CA ILE A 37 3.71 -12.81 1.39
C ILE A 37 4.34 -14.20 1.26
N ARG A 38 4.11 -14.85 0.12
CA ARG A 38 4.63 -16.18 -0.20
C ARG A 38 5.20 -16.17 -1.61
N TYR A 39 6.42 -16.63 -1.77
CA TYR A 39 7.08 -16.73 -3.08
C TYR A 39 8.10 -17.87 -3.08
N TYR A 40 8.43 -18.35 -4.27
CA TYR A 40 9.45 -19.36 -4.48
C TYR A 40 10.75 -18.70 -4.94
N ASP A 41 11.87 -19.04 -4.31
CA ASP A 41 13.19 -18.50 -4.67
C ASP A 41 14.25 -19.62 -4.66
N LYS A 42 15.16 -19.60 -5.63
CA LYS A 42 16.22 -20.63 -5.76
C LYS A 42 17.34 -20.45 -4.74
N ASP A 43 17.68 -19.20 -4.43
CA ASP A 43 18.81 -18.83 -3.59
C ASP A 43 18.41 -18.62 -2.12
N ASN A 44 17.13 -18.89 -1.81
CA ASN A 44 16.54 -18.63 -0.51
C ASN A 44 16.64 -17.14 -0.11
N THR A 45 16.55 -16.24 -1.10
CA THR A 45 16.67 -14.80 -0.92
C THR A 45 15.52 -14.24 -0.10
N ASN A 46 15.84 -13.57 1.00
CA ASN A 46 14.84 -12.95 1.86
C ASN A 46 14.64 -11.46 1.48
N TYR A 47 13.48 -11.15 0.88
CA TYR A 47 13.08 -9.79 0.50
C TYR A 47 12.41 -8.95 1.61
N GLN A 48 12.47 -9.36 2.88
CA GLN A 48 11.83 -8.67 4.01
C GLN A 48 12.17 -7.17 4.03
N VAL A 49 13.45 -6.82 3.90
CA VAL A 49 13.93 -5.43 3.93
C VAL A 49 13.34 -4.60 2.79
N GLN A 50 13.22 -5.19 1.61
CA GLN A 50 12.67 -4.53 0.42
C GLN A 50 11.17 -4.29 0.58
N PHE A 51 10.43 -5.26 1.13
CA PHE A 51 9.02 -5.08 1.46
C PHE A 51 8.82 -4.01 2.53
N ASP A 52 9.59 -4.05 3.62
CA ASP A 52 9.52 -3.05 4.69
C ASP A 52 9.83 -1.65 4.16
N SER A 53 10.81 -1.53 3.27
CA SER A 53 11.13 -0.27 2.61
C SER A 53 9.96 0.23 1.75
N LEU A 54 9.31 -0.64 0.98
CA LEU A 54 8.14 -0.28 0.17
C LEU A 54 6.96 0.15 1.06
N PHE A 55 6.69 -0.59 2.13
CA PHE A 55 5.63 -0.23 3.08
C PHE A 55 5.87 1.13 3.73
N LYS A 56 7.13 1.46 4.04
CA LYS A 56 7.49 2.80 4.54
C LYS A 56 7.19 3.90 3.52
N VAL A 57 7.52 3.69 2.25
CA VAL A 57 7.21 4.64 1.17
C VAL A 57 5.69 4.88 1.08
N ILE A 58 4.89 3.81 1.06
CA ILE A 58 3.43 3.93 1.00
C ILE A 58 2.85 4.63 2.24
N ASN A 59 3.37 4.34 3.44
CA ASN A 59 2.97 5.03 4.67
C ASN A 59 3.27 6.52 4.61
N GLN A 60 4.47 6.91 4.16
CA GLN A 60 4.84 8.31 4.03
C GLN A 60 3.98 9.03 2.99
N SER A 61 3.53 8.34 1.94
CA SER A 61 2.67 8.89 0.90
C SER A 61 1.23 9.07 1.38
N MET A 62 0.63 8.05 2.00
CA MET A 62 -0.83 7.95 2.13
C MET A 62 -1.37 7.54 3.51
N SER A 63 -0.56 7.51 4.57
CA SER A 63 -1.08 7.25 5.92
C SER A 63 -1.66 8.50 6.55
N THR A 64 -2.96 8.50 6.83
CA THR A 64 -3.63 9.58 7.58
C THR A 64 -3.27 9.59 9.07
N TYR A 65 -2.66 8.52 9.59
CA TYR A 65 -2.23 8.41 10.99
C TYR A 65 -0.80 8.93 11.22
N ILE A 66 -0.02 9.16 10.16
CA ILE A 66 1.33 9.71 10.25
C ILE A 66 1.26 11.23 10.01
N PRO A 67 1.60 12.08 10.99
CA PRO A 67 1.39 13.53 10.88
C PRO A 67 2.12 14.20 9.71
N ASP A 68 3.31 13.71 9.36
CA ASP A 68 4.17 14.26 8.31
C ASP A 68 4.04 13.54 6.95
N SER A 69 3.08 12.62 6.80
CA SER A 69 2.79 12.01 5.51
C SER A 69 2.26 13.03 4.51
N ASP A 70 2.43 12.76 3.22
CA ASP A 70 1.97 13.65 2.16
C ASP A 70 0.46 13.89 2.25
N ILE A 71 -0.35 12.84 2.43
CA ILE A 71 -1.80 12.99 2.61
C ILE A 71 -2.18 13.83 3.84
N SER A 72 -1.48 13.67 4.97
CA SER A 72 -1.77 14.43 6.19
C SER A 72 -1.43 15.91 6.01
N ARG A 73 -0.34 16.21 5.29
CA ARG A 73 0.05 17.58 4.94
C ARG A 73 -0.96 18.22 3.99
N ILE A 74 -1.42 17.48 2.98
CA ILE A 74 -2.50 17.93 2.07
C ILE A 74 -3.78 18.22 2.85
N ASN A 75 -4.17 17.34 3.78
CA ASN A 75 -5.38 17.54 4.60
C ASN A 75 -5.30 18.80 5.48
N ARG A 76 -4.09 19.28 5.78
CA ARG A 76 -3.84 20.57 6.46
C ARG A 76 -3.70 21.76 5.50
N ASN A 77 -4.00 21.58 4.22
CA ASN A 77 -3.84 22.56 3.14
C ASN A 77 -2.39 23.04 2.93
N GLU A 78 -1.40 22.20 3.24
CA GLU A 78 0.00 22.51 2.90
C GLU A 78 0.25 22.32 1.41
N THR A 79 1.03 23.22 0.79
CA THR A 79 1.49 23.05 -0.60
C THR A 79 2.71 22.13 -0.64
N ILE A 80 2.57 20.96 -1.27
CA ILE A 80 3.62 19.94 -1.33
C ILE A 80 3.74 19.35 -2.74
N THR A 81 4.88 18.73 -3.03
CA THR A 81 5.00 17.86 -4.21
C THR A 81 4.76 16.42 -3.77
N VAL A 82 3.72 15.80 -4.32
CA VAL A 82 3.38 14.40 -4.05
C VAL A 82 4.17 13.43 -4.92
N ASP A 83 4.38 12.21 -4.40
CA ASP A 83 5.04 11.13 -5.13
C ASP A 83 4.15 10.51 -6.23
N ASN A 84 4.73 9.57 -6.98
CA ASN A 84 4.00 8.87 -8.05
C ASN A 84 2.98 7.86 -7.50
N HIS A 85 3.15 7.36 -6.28
CA HIS A 85 2.19 6.43 -5.66
C HIS A 85 0.89 7.16 -5.36
N PHE A 86 0.96 8.34 -4.73
CA PHE A 86 -0.17 9.20 -4.47
C PHE A 86 -0.89 9.57 -5.77
N LYS A 87 -0.16 10.03 -6.80
CA LYS A 87 -0.75 10.36 -8.11
C LYS A 87 -1.49 9.19 -8.75
N THR A 88 -0.94 7.98 -8.61
CA THR A 88 -1.56 6.76 -9.16
C THR A 88 -2.86 6.44 -8.42
N VAL A 89 -2.82 6.46 -7.07
CA VAL A 89 -4.01 6.19 -6.25
C VAL A 89 -5.05 7.28 -6.44
N PHE A 90 -4.68 8.55 -6.47
CA PHE A 90 -5.60 9.66 -6.71
C PHE A 90 -6.35 9.50 -8.04
N LYS A 91 -5.64 9.19 -9.13
CA LYS A 91 -6.26 8.98 -10.45
C LYS A 91 -7.19 7.77 -10.45
N ALA A 92 -6.80 6.68 -9.80
CA ALA A 92 -7.66 5.51 -9.65
C ALA A 92 -8.91 5.85 -8.82
N SER A 93 -8.75 6.60 -7.73
CA SER A 93 -9.86 7.07 -6.89
C SER A 93 -10.82 7.96 -7.64
N GLN A 94 -10.31 8.86 -8.49
CA GLN A 94 -11.14 9.71 -9.34
C GLN A 94 -12.01 8.88 -10.29
N LEU A 95 -11.40 7.91 -10.98
CA LEU A 95 -12.12 7.01 -11.89
C LEU A 95 -13.22 6.25 -11.14
N ILE A 96 -12.91 5.67 -9.98
CA ILE A 96 -13.88 4.91 -9.18
C ILE A 96 -15.00 5.83 -8.65
N TYR A 97 -14.68 7.06 -8.24
CA TYR A 97 -15.67 8.05 -7.84
C TYR A 97 -16.68 8.32 -8.97
N GLU A 98 -16.19 8.53 -10.19
CA GLU A 98 -17.03 8.76 -11.37
C GLU A 98 -17.89 7.52 -11.71
N GLU A 99 -17.28 6.34 -11.81
CA GLU A 99 -17.95 5.08 -12.15
C GLU A 99 -18.99 4.64 -11.09
N THR A 100 -18.80 5.05 -9.83
CA THR A 100 -19.73 4.74 -8.75
C THR A 100 -20.73 5.86 -8.47
N ASN A 101 -20.78 6.91 -9.31
CA ASN A 101 -21.61 8.10 -9.11
C ASN A 101 -21.48 8.69 -7.68
N GLY A 102 -20.25 8.72 -7.17
CA GLY A 102 -19.92 9.27 -5.86
C GLY A 102 -20.15 8.34 -4.66
N ALA A 103 -20.52 7.06 -4.88
CA ALA A 103 -20.62 6.11 -3.76
C ALA A 103 -19.24 5.80 -3.14
N PHE A 104 -18.17 5.85 -3.94
CA PHE A 104 -16.80 5.86 -3.46
C PHE A 104 -16.27 7.29 -3.47
N ASP A 105 -16.07 7.91 -2.31
CA ASP A 105 -15.50 9.27 -2.20
C ASP A 105 -14.46 9.35 -1.07
N PRO A 106 -13.14 9.37 -1.38
CA PRO A 106 -12.08 9.52 -0.39
C PRO A 106 -12.08 10.85 0.39
N THR A 107 -12.84 11.86 -0.03
CA THR A 107 -12.88 13.17 0.63
C THR A 107 -13.77 13.22 1.87
N ILE A 108 -14.41 12.11 2.23
CA ILE A 108 -15.28 11.99 3.43
C ILE A 108 -14.51 11.98 4.77
N GLY A 109 -13.19 12.23 4.77
CA GLY A 109 -12.33 12.11 5.94
C GLY A 109 -12.85 12.85 7.18
N SER A 110 -13.40 14.05 7.01
CA SER A 110 -13.99 14.84 8.11
C SER A 110 -15.20 14.15 8.76
N VAL A 111 -16.02 13.46 7.95
CA VAL A 111 -17.17 12.68 8.43
C VAL A 111 -16.71 11.38 9.09
N VAL A 112 -15.70 10.70 8.52
CA VAL A 112 -15.07 9.50 9.11
C VAL A 112 -14.50 9.81 10.50
N ASN A 113 -13.78 10.93 10.64
CA ASN A 113 -13.24 11.37 11.92
C ASN A 113 -14.35 11.68 12.93
N ALA A 114 -15.42 12.37 12.50
CA ALA A 114 -16.54 12.70 13.39
C ALA A 114 -17.19 11.46 14.03
N TRP A 115 -17.22 10.33 13.31
CA TRP A 115 -17.72 9.03 13.76
C TRP A 115 -16.67 8.14 14.47
N ASP A 116 -15.49 8.68 14.81
CA ASP A 116 -14.41 7.97 15.50
C ASP A 116 -13.74 6.84 14.67
N PHE A 117 -13.90 6.87 13.34
CA PHE A 117 -13.29 5.87 12.45
C PHE A 117 -11.92 6.31 11.87
N GLY A 118 -11.42 7.47 12.28
CA GLY A 118 -10.17 8.03 11.79
C GLY A 118 -9.25 8.57 12.90
N PRO A 119 -8.13 9.20 12.55
CA PRO A 119 -7.06 9.55 13.48
C PRO A 119 -7.35 10.73 14.42
N GLU A 120 -8.34 11.58 14.09
CA GLU A 120 -8.59 12.84 14.82
C GLU A 120 -9.57 12.69 16.00
N GLY A 121 -10.13 11.50 16.22
CA GLY A 121 -11.06 11.20 17.31
C GLY A 121 -12.48 11.76 17.13
N LYS A 122 -13.44 11.22 17.89
CA LYS A 122 -14.86 11.58 17.79
C LYS A 122 -15.18 13.04 18.10
N ILE A 123 -16.22 13.55 17.43
CA ILE A 123 -16.90 14.79 17.82
C ILE A 123 -18.02 14.44 18.80
N GLU A 124 -18.02 15.04 19.99
CA GLU A 124 -19.09 14.85 20.96
C GLU A 124 -20.42 15.44 20.50
N GLN A 125 -21.52 14.78 20.86
CA GLN A 125 -22.90 15.18 20.53
C GLN A 125 -23.10 15.38 19.02
N LEU A 126 -22.67 14.41 18.22
CA LEU A 126 -22.83 14.43 16.77
C LEU A 126 -24.32 14.40 16.40
N ASP A 127 -24.78 15.42 15.68
CA ASP A 127 -26.16 15.54 15.21
C ASP A 127 -26.19 15.76 13.68
N SER A 128 -27.41 15.79 13.12
CA SER A 128 -27.60 15.96 11.68
C SER A 128 -27.11 17.33 11.17
N LEU A 129 -27.09 18.37 12.01
CA LEU A 129 -26.59 19.69 11.63
C LEU A 129 -25.07 19.70 11.51
N LYS A 130 -24.36 19.08 12.46
CA LYS A 130 -22.90 18.90 12.42
C LYS A 130 -22.49 18.06 11.21
N ILE A 131 -23.17 16.95 10.95
CA ILE A 131 -22.91 16.13 9.75
C ILE A 131 -23.13 16.96 8.48
N LYS A 132 -24.25 17.68 8.37
CA LYS A 132 -24.53 18.53 7.22
C LYS A 132 -23.45 19.60 7.00
N SER A 133 -22.92 20.17 8.09
CA SER A 133 -21.80 21.11 8.04
C SER A 133 -20.54 20.45 7.49
N LEU A 134 -20.16 19.29 7.99
CA LEU A 134 -18.98 18.54 7.50
C LEU A 134 -19.12 18.13 6.03
N MET A 135 -20.32 17.74 5.60
CA MET A 135 -20.59 17.40 4.20
C MET A 135 -20.33 18.57 3.23
N THR A 136 -20.25 19.82 3.71
CA THR A 136 -19.85 20.96 2.85
C THR A 136 -18.40 20.89 2.39
N THR A 137 -17.53 20.15 3.10
CA THR A 137 -16.13 19.92 2.72
C THR A 137 -15.96 18.68 1.84
N VAL A 138 -16.99 17.83 1.75
CA VAL A 138 -16.96 16.58 0.98
C VAL A 138 -17.27 16.82 -0.50
N GLY A 139 -16.56 16.11 -1.37
CA GLY A 139 -16.78 16.04 -2.80
C GLY A 139 -15.45 15.92 -3.55
N PHE A 140 -15.25 14.80 -4.23
CA PHE A 140 -14.05 14.61 -5.07
C PHE A 140 -13.91 15.68 -6.17
N ASN A 141 -15.03 16.24 -6.63
CA ASN A 141 -15.06 17.36 -7.59
C ASN A 141 -14.48 18.69 -7.05
N LYS A 142 -14.10 18.74 -5.76
CA LYS A 142 -13.47 19.91 -5.11
C LYS A 142 -11.95 19.79 -4.99
N VAL A 143 -11.38 18.64 -5.38
CA VAL A 143 -9.95 18.38 -5.31
C VAL A 143 -9.38 18.11 -6.69
N MET A 144 -8.12 18.47 -6.90
CA MET A 144 -7.38 18.24 -8.14
C MET A 144 -5.90 18.02 -7.83
N LEU A 145 -5.21 17.31 -8.73
CA LEU A 145 -3.75 17.12 -8.70
C LEU A 145 -2.99 18.35 -9.18
#